data_AF-A0A7R9R258-F1
#
_entry.id   AF-A0A7R9R258-F1
#
_cell.length_a   1.000
_cell.length_b   1.000
_cell.length_c   1.000
_cell.angle_alpha   90.00
_cell.angle_beta   90.00
_cell.angle_gamma   90.00
#
_symmetry.space_group_name_H-M   'P 1'
#
loop_
_entity.id
_entity.type
_entity.pdbx_description
1 polymer ?
#
loop_
_entity_poly.entity_id
_entity_poly.type
_entity_poly.pdbx_seq_one_letter_code
_entity_poly.pdbx_strand_id
1 'polypeptide(L)'
;TGAQYLNDVQSGAVSPQYPHKFTDEVKNYRSQLGLGKEKLDSKGFRILSGQVFDYTKFTKEDIIELLVKSILFDDNHIVAINKPYGMSVHTKESPYSPVLTEFLPQLTEKVNCHKLYTVHRLDRDTTGVLLLAKTQEMAKRLNQMFC
;
A
#
# COMPACT_ATOMS: atom_id res chain seq x y z
N THR A 1 -6.14 32.31 9.37
CA THR A 1 -6.31 31.23 10.38
C THR A 1 -6.68 29.94 9.66
N GLY A 2 -6.50 28.76 10.28
CA GLY A 2 -6.83 27.48 9.62
C GLY A 2 -8.29 27.36 9.17
N ALA A 3 -9.22 28.00 9.89
CA ALA A 3 -10.64 28.06 9.52
C ALA A 3 -10.88 28.85 8.22
N GLN A 4 -10.17 29.96 8.01
CA GLN A 4 -10.28 30.76 6.78
C GLN A 4 -9.82 29.94 5.55
N TYR A 5 -8.67 29.27 5.69
CA TYR A 5 -8.11 28.43 4.63
C TYR A 5 -9.06 27.31 4.19
N LEU A 6 -9.76 26.67 5.15
CA LEU A 6 -10.73 25.63 4.81
C LEU A 6 -11.93 26.18 4.04
N ASN A 7 -12.43 27.36 4.43
CA ASN A 7 -13.52 28.03 3.71
C ASN A 7 -13.09 28.46 2.30
N ASP A 8 -11.85 28.91 2.15
CA ASP A 8 -11.28 29.35 0.87
C ASP A 8 -11.03 28.15 -0.07
N VAL A 9 -10.70 26.97 0.47
CA VAL A 9 -10.62 25.72 -0.29
C VAL A 9 -12.01 25.23 -0.70
N GLN A 10 -13.01 25.28 0.19
CA GLN A 10 -14.37 24.85 -0.09
C GLN A 10 -15.09 25.73 -1.11
N SER A 11 -14.79 27.02 -1.12
CA SER A 11 -15.32 27.98 -2.11
C SER A 11 -14.56 27.95 -3.45
N GLY A 12 -13.49 27.16 -3.56
CA GLY A 12 -12.66 27.07 -4.76
C GLY A 12 -11.75 28.30 -4.98
N ALA A 13 -11.70 29.24 -4.04
CA ALA A 13 -10.87 30.43 -4.11
C ALA A 13 -9.37 30.12 -3.98
N VAL A 14 -9.02 29.03 -3.29
CA VAL A 14 -7.64 28.57 -3.11
C VAL A 14 -7.53 27.07 -3.37
N SER A 15 -6.58 26.67 -4.22
CA SER A 15 -6.24 25.25 -4.40
C SER A 15 -5.33 24.77 -3.26
N PRO A 16 -5.59 23.60 -2.65
CA PRO A 16 -4.74 23.07 -1.59
C PRO A 16 -3.29 22.91 -2.08
N GLN A 17 -2.35 23.58 -1.42
CA GLN A 17 -0.93 23.43 -1.75
C GLN A 17 -0.35 22.29 -0.93
N TYR A 18 0.02 21.20 -1.61
CA TYR A 18 0.75 20.09 -1.03
C TYR A 18 2.25 20.28 -1.27
N PRO A 19 3.12 19.95 -0.30
CA PRO A 19 4.56 20.01 -0.52
C PRO A 19 4.95 19.19 -1.76
N HIS A 20 5.76 19.83 -2.60
CA HIS A 20 6.01 19.51 -4.01
C HIS A 20 6.31 18.03 -4.31
N LYS A 21 5.84 17.60 -5.50
CA LYS A 21 6.01 16.30 -6.20
C LYS A 21 5.03 15.18 -5.87
N PHE A 22 4.13 15.36 -4.92
CA PHE A 22 3.21 14.27 -4.51
C PHE A 22 1.90 14.19 -5.30
N THR A 23 1.62 15.07 -6.26
CA THR A 23 0.27 15.18 -6.84
C THR A 23 0.06 14.40 -8.13
N ASP A 24 0.98 14.46 -9.09
CA ASP A 24 0.69 13.92 -10.43
C ASP A 24 1.10 12.46 -10.58
N GLU A 25 2.23 12.05 -9.98
CA GLU A 25 2.62 10.64 -9.87
C GLU A 25 1.59 9.83 -9.07
N VAL A 26 1.10 10.37 -7.95
CA VAL A 26 0.08 9.68 -7.13
C VAL A 26 -1.27 9.63 -7.83
N LYS A 27 -1.68 10.70 -8.54
CA LYS A 27 -2.91 10.67 -9.35
C LYS A 27 -2.83 9.62 -10.46
N ASN A 28 -1.71 9.55 -11.16
CA ASN A 28 -1.48 8.55 -12.21
C ASN A 28 -1.44 7.12 -11.62
N TYR A 29 -0.75 6.93 -10.50
CA TYR A 29 -0.68 5.66 -9.79
C TYR A 29 -2.06 5.17 -9.33
N ARG A 30 -2.89 6.06 -8.75
CA ARG A 30 -4.26 5.72 -8.34
C ARG A 30 -5.17 5.35 -9.51
N SER A 31 -5.02 6.06 -10.64
CA SER A 31 -5.76 5.74 -11.87
C SER A 31 -5.34 4.39 -12.46
N GLN A 32 -4.05 4.05 -12.42
CA GLN A 32 -3.50 2.77 -12.89
C GLN A 32 -3.90 1.58 -12.02
N LEU A 33 -4.23 1.82 -10.75
CA LEU A 33 -4.68 0.83 -9.79
C LEU A 33 -6.20 0.58 -9.81
N GLY A 34 -6.95 1.22 -10.72
CA GLY A 34 -8.40 1.05 -10.83
C GLY A 34 -9.19 1.64 -9.65
N LEU A 35 -8.58 2.52 -8.84
CA LEU A 35 -9.27 3.22 -7.77
C LEU A 35 -10.22 4.26 -8.37
N GLY A 36 -11.50 4.18 -8.03
CA GLY A 36 -12.55 5.01 -8.60
C GLY A 36 -12.39 6.50 -8.27
N LYS A 37 -13.07 7.36 -9.05
CA LYS A 37 -13.17 8.81 -8.77
C LYS A 37 -13.62 9.05 -7.32
N GLU A 38 -13.09 10.10 -6.70
CA GLU A 38 -13.46 10.51 -5.36
C GLU A 38 -14.98 10.78 -5.30
N LYS A 39 -15.71 9.92 -4.57
CA LYS A 39 -17.16 10.06 -4.35
C LYS A 39 -17.39 10.70 -2.99
N LEU A 40 -18.36 11.59 -2.90
CA LEU A 40 -18.80 12.20 -1.65
C LEU A 40 -20.20 11.68 -1.31
N ASP A 41 -20.51 11.52 -0.03
CA ASP A 41 -21.87 11.24 0.43
C ASP A 41 -22.74 12.51 0.41
N SER A 42 -24.02 12.38 0.77
CA SER A 42 -24.96 13.50 0.82
C SER A 42 -24.59 14.59 1.85
N LYS A 43 -23.61 14.33 2.71
CA LYS A 43 -23.09 15.25 3.73
C LYS A 43 -21.71 15.81 3.38
N GLY A 44 -21.18 15.47 2.20
CA GLY A 44 -19.87 15.94 1.73
C GLY A 44 -18.68 15.16 2.28
N PHE A 45 -18.88 14.04 2.99
CA PHE A 45 -17.78 13.18 3.43
C PHE A 45 -17.33 12.26 2.29
N ARG A 46 -16.02 11.99 2.24
CA ARG A 46 -15.45 11.07 1.24
C ARG A 46 -15.94 9.65 1.46
N ILE A 47 -16.56 9.09 0.43
CA ILE A 47 -16.90 7.67 0.36
C ILE A 47 -15.65 6.91 -0.09
N LEU A 48 -15.00 6.28 0.89
CA LEU A 48 -13.78 5.51 0.67
C LEU A 48 -14.02 4.15 0.00
N SER A 49 -15.26 3.67 -0.10
CA SER A 49 -15.57 2.36 -0.67
C SER A 49 -15.15 2.22 -2.14
N GLY A 50 -15.11 3.32 -2.90
CA GLY A 50 -14.56 3.35 -4.26
C GLY A 50 -13.03 3.45 -4.33
N GLN A 51 -12.37 3.65 -3.20
CA GLN A 51 -10.91 3.81 -3.05
C GLN A 51 -10.23 2.62 -2.36
N VAL A 52 -11.00 1.58 -2.03
CA VAL A 52 -10.49 0.34 -1.44
C VAL A 52 -10.53 -0.78 -2.48
N PHE A 53 -9.49 -1.60 -2.53
CA PHE A 53 -9.43 -2.76 -3.41
C PHE A 53 -10.47 -3.82 -3.01
N ASP A 54 -11.25 -4.27 -3.98
CA ASP A 54 -12.13 -5.43 -3.83
C ASP A 54 -11.40 -6.68 -4.32
N TYR A 55 -10.63 -7.33 -3.44
CA TYR A 55 -9.81 -8.49 -3.77
C TYR A 55 -10.59 -9.70 -4.27
N THR A 56 -11.91 -9.76 -4.10
CA THR A 56 -12.74 -10.84 -4.67
C THR A 56 -12.72 -10.85 -6.20
N LYS A 57 -12.36 -9.71 -6.82
CA LYS A 57 -12.30 -9.51 -8.27
C LYS A 57 -10.89 -9.66 -8.84
N PHE A 58 -9.89 -9.86 -7.99
CA PHE A 58 -8.49 -9.96 -8.41
C PHE A 58 -8.12 -11.42 -8.64
N THR A 59 -7.41 -11.67 -9.74
CA THR A 59 -6.67 -12.92 -9.92
C THR A 59 -5.40 -12.91 -9.08
N LYS A 60 -4.72 -14.06 -9.01
CA LYS A 60 -3.44 -14.16 -8.31
C LYS A 60 -2.39 -13.26 -8.96
N GLU A 61 -2.40 -13.20 -10.29
CA GLU A 61 -1.51 -12.41 -11.12
C GLU A 61 -1.72 -10.91 -10.89
N ASP A 62 -2.97 -10.46 -10.78
CA ASP A 62 -3.29 -9.05 -10.47
C ASP A 62 -2.71 -8.64 -9.11
N ILE A 63 -2.77 -9.53 -8.10
CA ILE A 63 -2.21 -9.26 -6.77
C ILE A 63 -0.68 -9.19 -6.83
N ILE A 64 -0.04 -10.06 -7.61
CA ILE A 64 1.42 -10.00 -7.79
C ILE A 64 1.82 -8.69 -8.47
N GLU A 65 1.11 -8.29 -9.54
CA GLU A 65 1.37 -7.02 -10.21
C GLU A 65 1.17 -5.82 -9.28
N LEU A 66 0.12 -5.84 -8.45
CA LEU A 66 -0.12 -4.84 -7.41
C LEU A 66 1.05 -4.76 -6.43
N LEU A 67 1.56 -5.88 -5.94
CA LEU A 67 2.70 -5.93 -5.01
C LEU A 67 4.00 -5.47 -5.66
N VAL A 68 4.26 -5.83 -6.91
CA VAL A 68 5.42 -5.34 -7.66
C VAL A 68 5.36 -3.82 -7.81
N LYS A 69 4.20 -3.29 -8.18
CA LYS A 69 3.95 -1.83 -8.27
C LYS A 69 3.99 -1.13 -6.91
N SER A 70 3.95 -1.86 -5.79
CA SER A 70 4.02 -1.27 -4.46
C SER A 70 5.42 -1.30 -3.85
N ILE A 71 6.42 -1.82 -4.57
CA ILE A 71 7.82 -1.74 -4.15
C ILE A 71 8.26 -0.28 -4.11
N LEU A 72 8.69 0.16 -2.92
CA LEU A 72 9.23 1.49 -2.66
C LEU A 72 10.76 1.51 -2.73
N PHE A 73 11.38 0.40 -2.35
CA PHE A 73 12.82 0.25 -2.27
C PHE A 73 13.21 -1.22 -2.44
N ASP A 74 14.29 -1.46 -3.17
CA ASP A 74 14.84 -2.80 -3.41
C ASP A 74 16.36 -2.71 -3.49
N ASP A 75 17.06 -3.38 -2.58
CA ASP A 75 18.52 -3.48 -2.57
C ASP A 75 19.01 -4.94 -2.42
N ASN A 76 20.29 -5.12 -2.09
CA ASN A 76 20.89 -6.45 -1.93
C ASN A 76 20.40 -7.22 -0.70
N HIS A 77 19.84 -6.55 0.30
CA HIS A 77 19.52 -7.12 1.60
C HIS A 77 18.04 -7.04 1.97
N ILE A 78 17.33 -6.00 1.52
CA ILE A 78 15.96 -5.70 1.87
C ILE A 78 15.12 -5.29 0.67
N VAL A 79 13.81 -5.45 0.83
CA VAL A 79 12.78 -4.88 -0.02
C VAL A 79 11.79 -4.17 0.89
N ALA A 80 11.50 -2.90 0.60
CA ALA A 80 10.42 -2.16 1.26
C ALA A 80 9.25 -2.06 0.30
N ILE A 81 8.06 -2.48 0.75
CA ILE A 81 6.83 -2.37 -0.03
C ILE A 81 5.81 -1.52 0.72
N ASN A 82 4.98 -0.79 -0.03
CA ASN A 82 3.77 -0.19 0.50
C ASN A 82 2.68 -1.26 0.58
N LYS A 83 2.41 -1.80 1.76
CA LYS A 83 1.38 -2.83 1.94
C LYS A 83 0.00 -2.23 1.64
N PRO A 84 -0.76 -2.78 0.68
CA PRO A 84 -2.08 -2.27 0.37
C PRO A 84 -3.06 -2.56 1.53
N TYR A 85 -4.12 -1.74 1.59
CA TYR A 85 -5.20 -1.91 2.57
C TYR A 85 -5.93 -3.24 2.32
N GLY A 86 -6.37 -3.91 3.39
CA GLY A 86 -7.19 -5.12 3.28
C GLY A 86 -6.40 -6.40 3.02
N MET A 87 -5.07 -6.32 2.93
CA MET A 87 -4.18 -7.47 2.81
C MET A 87 -3.53 -7.78 4.17
N SER A 88 -3.68 -9.01 4.65
CA SER A 88 -3.03 -9.49 5.89
C SER A 88 -1.60 -9.93 5.60
N VAL A 89 -0.70 -9.86 6.59
CA VAL A 89 0.68 -10.32 6.40
C VAL A 89 0.79 -11.83 6.51
N HIS A 90 0.27 -12.42 7.60
CA HIS A 90 0.45 -13.84 7.94
C HIS A 90 -0.83 -14.65 8.04
N THR A 91 -1.93 -14.02 8.48
CA THR A 91 -3.13 -14.74 8.89
C THR A 91 -4.23 -14.58 7.86
N LYS A 92 -4.80 -15.69 7.42
CA LYS A 92 -5.99 -15.68 6.57
C LYS A 92 -7.23 -15.46 7.43
N GLU A 93 -7.83 -14.27 7.34
CA GLU A 93 -9.04 -13.94 8.10
C GLU A 93 -10.33 -14.40 7.41
N SER A 94 -10.30 -14.49 6.08
CA SER A 94 -11.43 -14.99 5.28
C SER A 94 -10.93 -15.64 3.99
N PRO A 95 -11.76 -16.47 3.32
CA PRO A 95 -11.41 -17.07 2.02
C PRO A 95 -11.01 -16.04 0.96
N TYR A 96 -11.54 -14.83 1.06
CA TYR A 96 -11.39 -13.76 0.08
C TYR A 96 -10.33 -12.71 0.46
N SER A 97 -9.76 -12.79 1.67
CA SER A 97 -8.71 -11.89 2.11
C SER A 97 -7.35 -12.41 1.64
N PRO A 98 -6.57 -11.64 0.85
CA PRO A 98 -5.24 -12.06 0.46
C PRO A 98 -4.29 -12.01 1.66
N VAL A 99 -3.35 -12.96 1.69
CA VAL A 99 -2.28 -13.02 2.68
C VAL A 99 -0.94 -12.83 1.98
N LEU A 100 -0.21 -11.79 2.34
CA LEU A 100 1.02 -11.37 1.68
C LEU A 100 2.06 -12.49 1.58
N THR A 101 2.21 -13.32 2.63
CA THR A 101 3.15 -14.44 2.63
C THR A 101 2.87 -15.49 1.55
N GLU A 102 1.63 -15.62 1.06
CA GLU A 102 1.26 -16.54 -0.02
C GLU A 102 1.83 -16.09 -1.39
N PHE A 103 2.19 -14.81 -1.53
CA PHE A 103 2.71 -14.21 -2.76
C PHE A 103 4.22 -13.97 -2.74
N LEU A 104 4.89 -14.16 -1.60
CA LEU A 104 6.34 -13.98 -1.49
C LEU A 104 7.15 -14.85 -2.47
N PRO A 105 6.82 -16.13 -2.72
CA PRO A 105 7.57 -16.95 -3.68
C PRO A 105 7.51 -16.42 -5.12
N GLN A 106 6.44 -15.75 -5.51
CA GLN A 106 6.37 -15.10 -6.82
C GLN A 106 7.08 -13.75 -6.80
N LEU A 107 7.01 -13.02 -5.69
CA LEU A 107 7.69 -11.75 -5.54
C LEU A 107 9.21 -11.91 -5.54
N THR A 108 9.75 -13.02 -5.03
CA THR A 108 11.20 -13.31 -5.04
C THR A 108 11.79 -13.32 -6.45
N GLU A 109 11.04 -13.81 -7.44
CA GLU A 109 11.45 -13.79 -8.85
C GLU A 109 11.52 -12.36 -9.41
N LYS A 110 10.66 -11.46 -8.92
CA LYS A 110 10.59 -10.06 -9.38
C LYS A 110 11.69 -9.18 -8.78
N VAL A 111 12.17 -9.52 -7.58
CA VAL A 111 13.23 -8.79 -6.86
C VAL A 111 14.58 -9.51 -6.87
N ASN A 112 14.73 -10.51 -7.77
CA ASN A 112 15.95 -11.29 -8.00
C ASN A 112 16.58 -11.82 -6.70
N CYS A 113 15.79 -12.49 -5.86
CA CYS A 113 16.29 -13.09 -4.62
C CYS A 113 15.79 -14.53 -4.46
N HIS A 114 16.47 -15.31 -3.60
CA HIS A 114 16.09 -16.70 -3.37
C HIS A 114 14.84 -16.82 -2.47
N LYS A 115 14.73 -15.94 -1.47
CA LYS A 115 13.65 -15.98 -0.48
C LYS A 115 13.46 -14.62 0.17
N LEU A 116 12.21 -14.29 0.46
CA LEU A 116 11.83 -13.13 1.26
C LEU A 116 11.35 -13.56 2.63
N TYR A 117 11.71 -12.80 3.65
CA TYR A 117 11.36 -13.00 5.05
C TYR A 117 10.67 -11.75 5.56
N THR A 118 9.53 -11.88 6.23
CA THR A 118 8.88 -10.74 6.88
C THR A 118 9.70 -10.28 8.08
N VAL A 119 9.92 -8.97 8.19
CA VAL A 119 10.68 -8.36 9.30
C VAL A 119 9.76 -7.98 10.45
N HIS A 120 8.60 -7.43 10.12
CA HIS A 120 7.56 -7.04 11.08
C HIS A 120 6.20 -7.31 10.44
N ARG A 121 5.12 -7.00 11.16
CA ARG A 121 3.75 -7.10 10.64
C ARG A 121 3.07 -5.74 10.65
N LEU A 122 2.10 -5.60 9.78
CA LEU A 122 1.08 -4.57 9.81
C LEU A 122 -0.27 -5.28 9.83
N ASP A 123 -1.25 -4.72 10.52
CA ASP A 123 -2.60 -5.27 10.54
C ASP A 123 -3.26 -5.17 9.16
N ARG A 124 -4.30 -5.96 8.94
CA ARG A 124 -4.99 -6.07 7.64
C ARG A 124 -5.47 -4.72 7.14
N ASP A 125 -6.08 -3.95 8.02
CA ASP A 125 -6.63 -2.61 7.79
C ASP A 125 -5.58 -1.49 7.89
N THR A 126 -4.33 -1.81 8.22
CA THR A 126 -3.22 -0.86 8.24
C THR A 126 -2.53 -0.82 6.89
N THR A 127 -2.27 0.39 6.36
CA THR A 127 -1.42 0.59 5.17
C THR A 127 -0.07 1.13 5.56
N GLY A 128 0.93 1.00 4.68
CA GLY A 128 2.22 1.64 4.88
C GLY A 128 3.41 0.73 4.58
N VAL A 129 4.58 1.18 5.00
CA VAL A 129 5.85 0.50 4.71
C VAL A 129 5.92 -0.82 5.47
N LEU A 130 6.10 -1.91 4.73
CA LEU A 130 6.43 -3.23 5.25
C LEU A 130 7.81 -3.63 4.73
N LEU A 131 8.73 -3.96 5.65
CA LEU A 131 10.05 -4.46 5.30
C LEU A 131 10.06 -5.97 5.14
N LEU A 132 10.70 -6.41 4.06
CA LEU A 132 11.04 -7.79 3.76
C LEU A 132 12.57 -7.90 3.67
N ALA A 133 13.14 -8.94 4.28
CA ALA A 133 14.56 -9.23 4.18
C ALA A 133 14.81 -10.32 3.12
N LYS A 134 15.91 -10.21 2.37
CA LYS A 134 16.36 -11.21 1.38
C LYS A 134 17.16 -12.36 2.00
N THR A 135 17.56 -12.23 3.26
CA THR A 135 18.28 -13.27 4.01
C THR A 135 17.72 -13.41 5.42
N GLN A 136 17.84 -14.62 5.99
CA GLN A 136 17.42 -14.88 7.37
C GLN A 136 18.24 -14.08 8.39
N GLU A 137 19.53 -13.87 8.12
CA GLU A 137 20.40 -13.06 8.97
C GLU A 137 19.92 -11.60 9.03
N MET A 138 19.62 -11.01 7.87
CA MET A 138 19.10 -9.64 7.82
C MET A 138 17.72 -9.55 8.48
N ALA A 139 16.86 -10.55 8.27
CA ALA A 139 15.57 -10.62 8.95
C ALA A 139 15.73 -10.58 10.48
N LYS A 140 16.68 -11.37 11.02
CA LYS A 140 16.96 -11.41 12.46
C LYS A 140 17.48 -10.07 12.98
N ARG A 141 18.41 -9.43 12.25
CA ARG A 141 18.95 -8.11 12.63
C ARG A 141 17.87 -7.04 12.66
N LEU A 142 17.03 -6.98 11.62
CA LEU A 142 15.97 -5.98 11.53
C LEU A 142 14.85 -6.24 12.53
N ASN A 143 14.47 -7.50 12.80
CA ASN A 143 13.47 -7.83 13.82
C ASN A 143 13.82 -7.19 15.17
N GLN A 144 15.11 -7.16 15.56
CA GLN A 144 15.56 -6.54 16.80
C GLN A 144 15.30 -5.02 16.87
N MET A 145 15.12 -4.35 15.73
CA MET A 145 14.80 -2.91 15.68
C MET A 145 13.30 -2.62 15.78
N PHE A 146 12.44 -3.64 15.61
CA PHE A 146 10.99 -3.54 15.72
C PHE A 146 10.45 -4.22 16.99
N CYS A 147 11.35 -4.73 17.84
CA CYS A 147 11.05 -5.29 19.15
C CYS A 147 11.09 -4.24 20.25
#